data_AF-A0A076MY74-F1
#
_entry.id   AF-A0A076MY74-F1
#
_cell.length_a   1.000
_cell.length_b   1.000
_cell.length_c   1.000
_cell.angle_alpha   90.00
_cell.angle_beta   90.00
_cell.angle_gamma   90.00
#
_symmetry.space_group_name_H-M   'P 1'
#
loop_
_entity.id
_entity.type
_entity.pdbx_description
1 polymer ?
#
loop_
_entity_poly.entity_id
_entity_poly.type
_entity_poly.pdbx_seq_one_letter_code
_entity_poly.pdbx_strand_id
1 'polypeptide(L)'
;MTAVDAREDLVPLRTDFDRSWRGYDARQVQAYVRAVETDLRMVIADRDAAAAALERLAAQMEDLRSENDALREKIDRISRTPIEAEGLTERLLRMVELAEDEAAEVTERARLAAERSWAAAEQAAGRLRERHERLVAELDFRRREMAEEQAELMRRTEAEVDLMTRQAAQSRRKLDEQAARRRAEIERDFEEAMSVRRATSMRALAEREAEATAKADELVKNAQSKADDLLRAAREEAESTLTSARTEAEETLTSARAEAESTLTSARAEAESTLTSARTEADRLLTSARDEADETLASARAEAEETLTSARTEADETLASARAEAETTVTSARAEADSLAASARAQADDLLSSARAEADQTLAAARAEAESLQAKATKQEADAQARADELVTTATAQAEKLTADAQAKAETLVADATAQADAKLADATSRADALLADATMRADAMVAEATDRASAMIASATARAEDKVTRASTQAEKLLAEATAEARRRTDEAAAKVAQLDKIRVDMTDRLRAVNSLLAEATPLLAETAAAEPPTHADRSPAPPVTSGEPLDEPTPAQASNGKPPSVPRVEIAVPEQISATEKAPVEVTP
;
A
#
# COMPACT_ATOMS: atom_id res chain seq x y z
N MET A 1 -40.14 57.40 10.47
CA MET A 1 -39.12 58.14 11.26
C MET A 1 -38.44 59.12 10.32
N THR A 2 -38.12 60.33 10.78
CA THR A 2 -37.38 61.32 9.97
C THR A 2 -35.91 60.92 9.87
N ALA A 3 -35.45 60.56 8.68
CA ALA A 3 -34.01 60.43 8.42
C ALA A 3 -33.37 61.82 8.54
N VAL A 4 -32.23 61.91 9.22
CA VAL A 4 -31.41 63.13 9.25
C VAL A 4 -30.64 63.16 7.93
N ASP A 5 -30.88 64.18 7.12
CA ASP A 5 -30.37 64.24 5.74
C ASP A 5 -28.90 64.68 5.72
N ALA A 6 -27.99 63.71 5.91
CA ALA A 6 -26.54 63.92 5.94
C ALA A 6 -25.94 64.05 4.52
N ARG A 7 -26.61 64.80 3.63
CA ARG A 7 -26.25 64.99 2.22
C ARG A 7 -25.45 66.27 1.94
N GLU A 8 -25.22 67.12 2.94
CA GLU A 8 -24.38 68.33 2.83
C GLU A 8 -23.25 68.36 3.88
N ASP A 9 -22.24 69.22 3.64
CA ASP A 9 -21.07 69.51 4.50
C ASP A 9 -20.09 68.37 4.85
N LEU A 10 -19.44 67.83 3.80
CA LEU A 10 -18.00 67.57 3.86
C LEU A 10 -17.22 68.65 3.09
N VAL A 11 -17.10 69.81 3.74
CA VAL A 11 -16.17 70.89 3.35
C VAL A 11 -14.77 70.29 3.13
N PRO A 12 -14.02 70.67 2.06
CA PRO A 12 -12.69 70.13 1.81
C PRO A 12 -11.79 70.30 3.04
N LEU A 13 -11.33 69.17 3.58
CA LEU A 13 -10.44 69.11 4.73
C LEU A 13 -9.20 69.94 4.43
N ARG A 14 -8.89 70.94 5.28
CA ARG A 14 -7.78 71.86 5.04
C ARG A 14 -6.45 71.12 5.18
N THR A 15 -5.85 70.71 4.06
CA THR A 15 -4.65 69.86 3.98
C THR A 15 -3.33 70.60 4.31
N ASP A 16 -3.40 71.71 5.05
CA ASP A 16 -2.25 72.55 5.39
C ASP A 16 -1.60 72.05 6.69
N PHE A 17 -0.52 71.29 6.56
CA PHE A 17 0.24 70.74 7.69
C PHE A 17 1.39 71.67 8.11
N ASP A 18 1.54 71.89 9.42
CA ASP A 18 2.67 72.65 9.98
C ASP A 18 4.03 71.99 9.68
N ARG A 19 5.01 72.82 9.29
CA ARG A 19 6.32 72.35 8.81
C ARG A 19 7.37 72.41 9.93
N SER A 20 7.76 71.24 10.44
CA SER A 20 8.81 71.11 11.45
C SER A 20 10.17 70.71 10.85
N TRP A 21 11.27 70.97 11.58
CA TRP A 21 12.65 70.74 11.11
C TRP A 21 13.02 69.26 10.89
N ARG A 22 12.14 68.33 11.29
CA ARG A 22 12.24 66.88 11.02
C ARG A 22 10.89 66.28 10.62
N GLY A 23 10.07 67.04 9.89
CA GLY A 23 8.78 66.58 9.35
C GLY A 23 8.93 65.60 8.17
N TYR A 24 7.81 64.97 7.81
CA TYR A 24 7.70 64.13 6.61
C TYR A 24 7.89 64.94 5.31
N ASP A 25 8.22 64.26 4.20
CA ASP A 25 8.28 64.91 2.88
C ASP A 25 6.88 65.39 2.46
N ALA A 26 6.72 66.70 2.37
CA ALA A 26 5.46 67.34 1.99
C ALA A 26 4.91 66.86 0.63
N ARG A 27 5.76 66.43 -0.31
CA ARG A 27 5.32 65.86 -1.59
C ARG A 27 4.72 64.48 -1.41
N GLN A 28 5.32 63.64 -0.57
CA GLN A 28 4.79 62.30 -0.27
C GLN A 28 3.48 62.41 0.53
N VAL A 29 3.43 63.29 1.53
CA VAL A 29 2.20 63.55 2.30
C VAL A 29 1.07 64.07 1.39
N GLN A 30 1.34 65.05 0.51
CA GLN A 30 0.34 65.56 -0.43
C GLN A 30 -0.11 64.51 -1.47
N ALA A 31 0.79 63.63 -1.91
CA ALA A 31 0.43 62.52 -2.80
C ALA A 31 -0.47 61.50 -2.08
N TYR A 32 -0.13 61.13 -0.84
CA TYR A 32 -0.92 60.20 -0.03
C TYR A 32 -2.29 60.78 0.34
N VAL A 33 -2.36 62.05 0.76
CA VAL A 33 -3.64 62.72 1.07
C VAL A 33 -4.53 62.81 -0.18
N ARG A 34 -3.98 63.11 -1.36
CA ARG A 34 -4.76 63.09 -2.62
C ARG A 34 -5.25 61.71 -3.01
N ALA A 35 -4.48 60.65 -2.71
CA ALA A 35 -4.94 59.27 -2.89
C ALA A 35 -6.12 58.98 -1.95
N VAL A 36 -5.95 59.20 -0.64
CA VAL A 36 -7.00 58.99 0.38
C VAL A 36 -8.26 59.84 0.12
N GLU A 37 -8.13 61.08 -0.35
CA GLU A 37 -9.27 61.89 -0.81
C GLU A 37 -10.00 61.26 -2.01
N THR A 38 -9.27 60.64 -2.93
CA THR A 38 -9.83 60.01 -4.12
C THR A 38 -10.51 58.68 -3.76
N ASP A 39 -9.89 57.89 -2.89
CA ASP A 39 -10.48 56.69 -2.31
C ASP A 39 -11.76 57.01 -1.52
N LEU A 40 -11.74 58.09 -0.73
CA LEU A 40 -12.93 58.56 0.01
C LEU A 40 -14.04 59.05 -0.94
N ARG A 41 -13.71 59.71 -2.06
CA ARG A 41 -14.71 60.08 -3.09
C ARG A 41 -15.32 58.83 -3.75
N MET A 42 -14.52 57.79 -4.02
CA MET A 42 -15.03 56.51 -4.56
C MET A 42 -15.96 55.82 -3.55
N VAL A 43 -15.55 55.70 -2.28
CA VAL A 43 -16.38 55.12 -1.21
C VAL A 43 -17.69 55.90 -0.98
N ILE A 44 -17.68 57.23 -1.13
CA ILE A 44 -18.91 58.05 -1.07
C ILE A 44 -19.80 57.77 -2.29
N ALA A 45 -19.24 57.69 -3.51
CA ALA A 45 -20.00 57.36 -4.71
C ALA A 45 -20.62 55.95 -4.64
N ASP A 46 -19.87 54.96 -4.14
CA ASP A 46 -20.35 53.59 -3.94
C ASP A 46 -21.44 53.53 -2.85
N ARG A 47 -21.28 54.26 -1.74
CA ARG A 47 -22.31 54.43 -0.69
C ARG A 47 -23.59 55.00 -1.28
N ASP A 48 -23.49 56.03 -2.12
CA ASP A 48 -24.66 56.73 -2.66
C ASP A 48 -25.33 55.93 -3.78
N ALA A 49 -24.56 55.17 -4.57
CA ALA A 49 -25.10 54.18 -5.50
C ALA A 49 -25.82 53.03 -4.77
N ALA A 50 -25.28 52.56 -3.65
CA ALA A 50 -25.92 51.55 -2.79
C ALA A 50 -27.19 52.10 -2.12
N ALA A 51 -27.18 53.34 -1.63
CA ALA A 51 -28.36 54.00 -1.09
C ALA A 51 -29.46 54.14 -2.17
N ALA A 52 -29.12 54.57 -3.38
CA ALA A 52 -30.05 54.64 -4.50
C ALA A 52 -30.52 53.24 -4.99
N ALA A 53 -29.79 52.16 -4.70
CA ALA A 53 -30.26 50.78 -4.91
C ALA A 53 -31.26 50.35 -3.82
N LEU A 54 -31.00 50.70 -2.56
CA LEU A 54 -31.93 50.45 -1.44
C LEU A 54 -33.23 51.25 -1.58
N GLU A 55 -33.18 52.51 -2.00
CA GLU A 55 -34.37 53.33 -2.29
C GLU A 55 -35.23 52.69 -3.41
N ARG A 56 -34.60 52.19 -4.49
CA ARG A 56 -35.31 51.45 -5.57
C ARG A 56 -35.89 50.12 -5.09
N LEU A 57 -35.16 49.35 -4.28
CA LEU A 57 -35.65 48.08 -3.74
C LEU A 57 -36.80 48.29 -2.74
N ALA A 58 -36.76 49.39 -1.96
CA ALA A 58 -37.86 49.79 -1.08
C ALA A 58 -39.11 50.20 -1.88
N ALA A 59 -38.96 50.93 -2.99
CA ALA A 59 -40.06 51.22 -3.90
C ALA A 59 -40.66 49.93 -4.49
N GLN A 60 -39.84 49.02 -5.01
CA GLN A 60 -40.30 47.72 -5.52
C GLN A 60 -41.01 46.87 -4.46
N MET A 61 -40.55 46.90 -3.20
CA MET A 61 -41.22 46.23 -2.08
C MET A 61 -42.59 46.84 -1.78
N GLU A 62 -42.76 48.16 -1.92
CA GLU A 62 -44.04 48.83 -1.70
C GLU A 62 -45.00 48.66 -2.89
N ASP A 63 -44.49 48.69 -4.12
CA ASP A 63 -45.25 48.30 -5.33
C ASP A 63 -45.79 46.87 -5.18
N LEU A 64 -44.93 45.90 -4.84
CA LEU A 64 -45.31 44.50 -4.63
C LEU A 64 -46.28 44.30 -3.46
N ARG A 65 -46.22 45.14 -2.41
CA ARG A 65 -47.22 45.15 -1.33
C ARG A 65 -48.56 45.67 -1.82
N SER A 66 -48.56 46.79 -2.56
CA SER A 66 -49.77 47.37 -3.13
C SER A 66 -50.44 46.42 -4.12
N GLU A 67 -49.65 45.66 -4.90
CA GLU A 67 -50.16 44.59 -5.75
C GLU A 67 -50.69 43.42 -4.92
N ASN A 68 -50.02 43.02 -3.84
CA ASN A 68 -50.52 41.97 -2.94
C ASN A 68 -51.88 42.35 -2.31
N ASP A 69 -52.02 43.59 -1.85
CA ASP A 69 -53.26 44.08 -1.24
C ASP A 69 -54.36 44.34 -2.27
N ALA A 70 -54.04 44.77 -3.49
CA ALA A 70 -54.98 44.81 -4.61
C ALA A 70 -55.42 43.40 -5.07
N LEU A 71 -54.52 42.42 -5.05
CA LEU A 71 -54.84 41.01 -5.30
C LEU A 71 -55.69 40.42 -4.17
N ARG A 72 -55.44 40.77 -2.92
CA ARG A 72 -56.28 40.40 -1.77
C ARG A 72 -57.66 41.03 -1.89
N GLU A 73 -57.78 42.32 -2.18
CA GLU A 73 -59.08 42.95 -2.48
C GLU A 73 -59.80 42.25 -3.65
N LYS A 74 -59.08 41.85 -4.69
CA LYS A 74 -59.65 41.15 -5.84
C LYS A 74 -60.14 39.74 -5.46
N ILE A 75 -59.40 39.01 -4.62
CA ILE A 75 -59.82 37.74 -4.04
C ILE A 75 -61.05 37.95 -3.15
N ASP A 76 -61.02 38.91 -2.23
CA ASP A 76 -62.15 39.25 -1.37
C ASP A 76 -63.39 39.65 -2.18
N ARG A 77 -63.22 40.35 -3.30
CA ARG A 77 -64.30 40.73 -4.22
C ARG A 77 -64.89 39.52 -4.94
N ILE A 78 -64.06 38.57 -5.39
CA ILE A 78 -64.49 37.29 -5.99
C ILE A 78 -65.18 36.40 -4.93
N SER A 79 -64.71 36.41 -3.69
CA SER A 79 -65.31 35.68 -2.56
C SER A 79 -66.60 36.33 -2.03
N ARG A 80 -66.79 37.64 -2.23
CA ARG A 80 -67.99 38.39 -1.83
C ARG A 80 -69.03 38.53 -2.95
N THR A 81 -68.70 38.25 -4.21
CA THR A 81 -69.72 38.01 -5.24
C THR A 81 -70.39 36.66 -4.97
N PRO A 82 -71.69 36.60 -4.63
CA PRO A 82 -72.33 35.36 -4.24
C PRO A 82 -72.48 34.43 -5.44
N ILE A 83 -71.84 33.26 -5.38
CA ILE A 83 -72.14 32.12 -6.24
C ILE A 83 -73.44 31.48 -5.71
N GLU A 84 -74.38 31.18 -6.60
CA GLU A 84 -75.70 30.68 -6.23
C GLU A 84 -75.60 29.33 -5.50
N ALA A 85 -76.27 29.22 -4.34
CA ALA A 85 -75.92 28.25 -3.31
C ALA A 85 -76.18 26.78 -3.66
N GLU A 86 -77.08 26.50 -4.61
CA GLU A 86 -77.49 25.13 -4.96
C GLU A 86 -76.41 24.36 -5.72
N GLY A 87 -75.54 25.03 -6.48
CA GLY A 87 -74.44 24.39 -7.21
C GLY A 87 -73.16 24.17 -6.39
N LEU A 88 -73.07 24.71 -5.17
CA LEU A 88 -71.81 24.73 -4.41
C LEU A 88 -71.47 23.34 -3.84
N THR A 89 -72.46 22.65 -3.25
CA THR A 89 -72.24 21.37 -2.56
C THR A 89 -71.86 20.25 -3.53
N GLU A 90 -72.56 20.11 -4.66
CA GLU A 90 -72.23 19.11 -5.69
C GLU A 90 -70.84 19.34 -6.29
N ARG A 91 -70.48 20.61 -6.54
CA ARG A 91 -69.16 20.95 -7.10
C ARG A 91 -68.03 20.75 -6.10
N LEU A 92 -68.23 21.08 -4.82
CA LEU A 92 -67.26 20.77 -3.76
C LEU A 92 -67.08 19.27 -3.59
N LEU A 93 -68.18 18.50 -3.57
CA LEU A 93 -68.14 17.04 -3.46
C LEU A 93 -67.43 16.42 -4.67
N ARG A 94 -67.69 16.90 -5.90
CA ARG A 94 -66.94 16.49 -7.11
C ARG A 94 -65.44 16.83 -7.07
N MET A 95 -65.05 17.94 -6.44
CA MET A 95 -63.63 18.28 -6.30
C MET A 95 -62.95 17.47 -5.18
N VAL A 96 -63.69 17.03 -4.16
CA VAL A 96 -63.18 16.08 -3.15
C VAL A 96 -63.03 14.69 -3.76
N GLU A 97 -64.03 14.18 -4.49
CA GLU A 97 -63.93 12.91 -5.25
C GLU A 97 -62.69 12.91 -6.16
N LEU A 98 -62.51 13.96 -6.97
CA LEU A 98 -61.36 14.07 -7.88
C LEU A 98 -60.02 14.16 -7.13
N ALA A 99 -59.97 14.83 -5.98
CA ALA A 99 -58.76 14.91 -5.16
C ALA A 99 -58.44 13.59 -4.44
N GLU A 100 -59.46 12.80 -4.06
CA GLU A 100 -59.29 11.46 -3.51
C GLU A 100 -58.84 10.46 -4.59
N ASP A 101 -59.39 10.54 -5.81
CA ASP A 101 -58.92 9.79 -6.98
C ASP A 101 -57.47 10.15 -7.36
N GLU A 102 -57.13 11.45 -7.44
CA GLU A 102 -55.75 11.89 -7.70
C GLU A 102 -54.77 11.46 -6.59
N ALA A 103 -55.20 11.48 -5.32
CA ALA A 103 -54.39 10.98 -4.20
C ALA A 103 -54.21 9.46 -4.26
N ALA A 104 -55.24 8.70 -4.66
CA ALA A 104 -55.15 7.27 -4.89
C ALA A 104 -54.18 6.95 -6.05
N GLU A 105 -54.26 7.69 -7.16
CA GLU A 105 -53.30 7.54 -8.26
C GLU A 105 -51.86 7.88 -7.84
N VAL A 106 -51.65 8.97 -7.10
CA VAL A 106 -50.31 9.37 -6.65
C VAL A 106 -49.74 8.34 -5.68
N THR A 107 -50.54 7.82 -4.75
CA THR A 107 -50.09 6.81 -3.78
C THR A 107 -49.81 5.46 -4.45
N GLU A 108 -50.63 4.98 -5.37
CA GLU A 108 -50.34 3.76 -6.13
C GLU A 108 -49.19 3.94 -7.14
N ARG A 109 -49.02 5.12 -7.77
CA ARG A 109 -47.83 5.41 -8.58
C ARG A 109 -46.55 5.40 -7.73
N ALA A 110 -46.57 6.01 -6.55
CA ALA A 110 -45.44 6.01 -5.62
C ALA A 110 -45.14 4.59 -5.10
N ARG A 111 -46.18 3.82 -4.77
CA ARG A 111 -46.08 2.42 -4.36
C ARG A 111 -45.46 1.54 -5.45
N LEU A 112 -45.99 1.59 -6.68
CA LEU A 112 -45.46 0.80 -7.80
C LEU A 112 -44.01 1.21 -8.15
N ALA A 113 -43.64 2.47 -7.96
CA ALA A 113 -42.25 2.92 -8.09
C ALA A 113 -41.34 2.34 -6.98
N ALA A 114 -41.83 2.30 -5.72
CA ALA A 114 -41.13 1.70 -4.60
C ALA A 114 -41.00 0.17 -4.74
N GLU A 115 -42.08 -0.54 -5.10
CA GLU A 115 -42.05 -1.99 -5.33
C GLU A 115 -41.08 -2.37 -6.47
N ARG A 116 -41.00 -1.55 -7.53
CA ARG A 116 -40.00 -1.71 -8.61
C ARG A 116 -38.57 -1.46 -8.15
N SER A 117 -38.32 -0.41 -7.35
CA SER A 117 -36.96 -0.10 -6.86
C SER A 117 -36.48 -1.13 -5.84
N TRP A 118 -37.37 -1.61 -4.96
CA TRP A 118 -37.11 -2.73 -4.06
C TRP A 118 -36.82 -4.03 -4.83
N ALA A 119 -37.64 -4.38 -5.83
CA ALA A 119 -37.38 -5.57 -6.65
C ALA A 119 -36.04 -5.48 -7.40
N ALA A 120 -35.66 -4.31 -7.91
CA ALA A 120 -34.36 -4.09 -8.55
C ALA A 120 -33.19 -4.21 -7.54
N ALA A 121 -33.36 -3.69 -6.32
CA ALA A 121 -32.38 -3.78 -5.24
C ALA A 121 -32.21 -5.23 -4.72
N GLU A 122 -33.30 -5.95 -4.50
CA GLU A 122 -33.31 -7.36 -4.10
C GLU A 122 -32.58 -8.23 -5.13
N GLN A 123 -32.85 -8.03 -6.43
CA GLN A 123 -32.13 -8.70 -7.51
C GLN A 123 -30.65 -8.33 -7.58
N ALA A 124 -30.29 -7.07 -7.30
CA ALA A 124 -28.89 -6.65 -7.24
C ALA A 124 -28.15 -7.30 -6.05
N ALA A 125 -28.78 -7.33 -4.88
CA ALA A 125 -28.28 -8.02 -3.70
C ALA A 125 -28.24 -9.55 -3.88
N GLY A 126 -29.15 -10.14 -4.65
CA GLY A 126 -29.12 -11.55 -5.06
C GLY A 126 -27.90 -11.86 -5.94
N ARG A 127 -27.71 -11.12 -7.04
CA ARG A 127 -26.53 -11.26 -7.92
C ARG A 127 -25.21 -11.04 -7.18
N LEU A 128 -25.19 -10.12 -6.20
CA LEU A 128 -24.01 -9.88 -5.37
C LEU A 128 -23.74 -11.05 -4.40
N ARG A 129 -24.77 -11.59 -3.74
CA ARG A 129 -24.68 -12.82 -2.93
C ARG A 129 -24.15 -14.00 -3.74
N GLU A 130 -24.77 -14.32 -4.88
CA GLU A 130 -24.31 -15.39 -5.78
C GLU A 130 -22.84 -15.23 -6.20
N ARG A 131 -22.40 -13.99 -6.49
CA ARG A 131 -21.00 -13.72 -6.84
C ARG A 131 -20.06 -13.97 -5.66
N HIS A 132 -20.43 -13.56 -4.46
CA HIS A 132 -19.62 -13.81 -3.26
C HIS A 132 -19.60 -15.30 -2.89
N GLU A 133 -20.72 -16.01 -2.98
CA GLU A 133 -20.79 -17.47 -2.75
C GLU A 133 -19.88 -18.23 -3.72
N ARG A 134 -19.88 -17.86 -5.01
CA ARG A 134 -18.95 -18.44 -6.01
C ARG A 134 -17.49 -18.14 -5.70
N LEU A 135 -17.16 -16.91 -5.33
CA LEU A 135 -15.79 -16.53 -4.96
C LEU A 135 -15.30 -17.22 -3.67
N VAL A 136 -16.17 -17.39 -2.67
CA VAL A 136 -15.84 -18.13 -1.44
C VAL A 136 -15.65 -19.62 -1.76
N ALA A 137 -16.52 -20.21 -2.56
CA ALA A 137 -16.38 -21.60 -2.99
C ALA A 137 -15.10 -21.84 -3.81
N GLU A 138 -14.72 -20.90 -4.68
CA GLU A 138 -13.45 -20.96 -5.43
C GLU A 138 -12.23 -20.83 -4.51
N LEU A 139 -12.26 -19.92 -3.54
CA LEU A 139 -11.17 -19.77 -2.55
C LEU A 139 -11.04 -21.01 -1.65
N ASP A 140 -12.15 -21.60 -1.21
CA ASP A 140 -12.14 -22.83 -0.41
C ASP A 140 -11.79 -24.08 -1.23
N PHE A 141 -12.06 -24.08 -2.53
CA PHE A 141 -11.55 -25.11 -3.45
C PHE A 141 -10.03 -25.01 -3.60
N ARG A 142 -9.50 -23.84 -3.96
CA ARG A 142 -8.04 -23.60 -4.07
C ARG A 142 -7.30 -23.88 -2.74
N ARG A 143 -7.91 -23.55 -1.60
CA ARG A 143 -7.38 -23.90 -0.27
C ARG A 143 -7.25 -25.42 -0.04
N ARG A 144 -8.19 -26.22 -0.58
CA ARG A 144 -8.11 -27.69 -0.50
C ARG A 144 -7.05 -28.23 -1.43
N GLU A 145 -6.98 -27.76 -2.68
CA GLU A 145 -5.90 -28.14 -3.61
C GLU A 145 -4.52 -27.88 -3.00
N MET A 146 -4.26 -26.66 -2.52
CA MET A 146 -2.99 -26.32 -1.88
C MET A 146 -2.69 -27.15 -0.61
N ALA A 147 -3.72 -27.53 0.16
CA ALA A 147 -3.56 -28.37 1.34
C ALA A 147 -3.31 -29.84 0.98
N GLU A 148 -3.92 -30.34 -0.10
CA GLU A 148 -3.70 -31.69 -0.62
C GLU A 148 -2.31 -31.81 -1.27
N GLU A 149 -1.86 -30.80 -2.01
CA GLU A 149 -0.49 -30.69 -2.52
C GLU A 149 0.54 -30.65 -1.38
N GLN A 150 0.32 -29.83 -0.34
CA GLN A 150 1.18 -29.80 0.84
C GLN A 150 1.19 -31.14 1.59
N ALA A 151 0.03 -31.79 1.75
CA ALA A 151 -0.07 -33.10 2.37
C ALA A 151 0.58 -34.20 1.52
N GLU A 152 0.61 -34.09 0.19
CA GLU A 152 1.39 -34.98 -0.68
C GLU A 152 2.89 -34.72 -0.58
N LEU A 153 3.32 -33.46 -0.60
CA LEU A 153 4.73 -33.10 -0.46
C LEU A 153 5.28 -33.60 0.88
N MET A 154 4.57 -33.38 1.99
CA MET A 154 4.93 -33.87 3.31
C MET A 154 4.98 -35.41 3.35
N ARG A 155 3.98 -36.12 2.79
CA ARG A 155 4.04 -37.60 2.70
C ARG A 155 5.23 -38.11 1.89
N ARG A 156 5.64 -37.38 0.84
CA ARG A 156 6.81 -37.74 0.01
C ARG A 156 8.12 -37.49 0.76
N THR A 157 8.27 -36.34 1.43
CA THR A 157 9.48 -36.03 2.21
C THR A 157 9.59 -36.90 3.46
N GLU A 158 8.48 -37.20 4.14
CA GLU A 158 8.44 -38.19 5.23
C GLU A 158 8.91 -39.56 4.74
N ALA A 159 8.38 -40.07 3.62
CA ALA A 159 8.79 -41.36 3.06
C ALA A 159 10.26 -41.38 2.61
N GLU A 160 10.78 -40.26 2.10
CA GLU A 160 12.19 -40.11 1.73
C GLU A 160 13.12 -40.07 2.95
N VAL A 161 12.77 -39.28 3.98
CA VAL A 161 13.50 -39.24 5.25
C VAL A 161 13.46 -40.60 5.95
N ASP A 162 12.35 -41.32 5.89
CA ASP A 162 12.23 -42.66 6.46
C ASP A 162 13.09 -43.67 5.66
N LEU A 163 13.15 -43.56 4.33
CA LEU A 163 14.06 -44.34 3.49
C LEU A 163 15.54 -44.05 3.79
N MET A 164 15.94 -42.77 3.86
CA MET A 164 17.29 -42.36 4.24
C MET A 164 17.66 -42.84 5.65
N THR A 165 16.72 -42.75 6.61
CA THR A 165 16.92 -43.22 7.99
C THR A 165 17.11 -44.75 8.04
N ARG A 166 16.31 -45.51 7.29
CA ARG A 166 16.47 -46.96 7.14
C ARG A 166 17.79 -47.33 6.47
N GLN A 167 18.22 -46.59 5.44
CA GLN A 167 19.51 -46.79 4.78
C GLN A 167 20.68 -46.47 5.70
N ALA A 168 20.65 -45.35 6.43
CA ALA A 168 21.65 -44.98 7.41
C ALA A 168 21.75 -46.03 8.55
N ALA A 169 20.62 -46.53 9.04
CA ALA A 169 20.58 -47.61 10.02
C ALA A 169 21.16 -48.93 9.48
N GLN A 170 20.93 -49.27 8.21
CA GLN A 170 21.56 -50.43 7.57
C GLN A 170 23.07 -50.24 7.38
N SER A 171 23.52 -49.06 6.96
CA SER A 171 24.95 -48.75 6.81
C SER A 171 25.66 -48.77 8.16
N ARG A 172 25.04 -48.23 9.23
CA ARG A 172 25.59 -48.33 10.59
C ARG A 172 25.71 -49.79 11.04
N ARG A 173 24.65 -50.60 10.87
CA ARG A 173 24.70 -52.05 11.19
C ARG A 173 25.82 -52.78 10.44
N LYS A 174 26.04 -52.48 9.15
CA LYS A 174 27.16 -53.07 8.37
C LYS A 174 28.52 -52.68 8.94
N LEU A 175 28.71 -51.42 9.35
CA LEU A 175 29.94 -50.95 9.98
C LEU A 175 30.11 -51.56 11.39
N ASP A 176 29.03 -51.65 12.18
CA ASP A 176 29.00 -52.29 13.50
C ASP A 176 29.39 -53.78 13.40
N GLU A 177 28.86 -54.51 12.40
CA GLU A 177 29.22 -55.89 12.08
C GLU A 177 30.68 -56.03 11.62
N GLN A 178 31.17 -55.15 10.74
CA GLN A 178 32.56 -55.17 10.29
C GLN A 178 33.53 -54.90 11.46
N ALA A 179 33.21 -53.93 12.32
CA ALA A 179 33.98 -53.65 13.53
C ALA A 179 33.90 -54.81 14.54
N ALA A 180 32.77 -55.51 14.66
CA ALA A 180 32.64 -56.69 15.51
C ALA A 180 33.47 -57.87 14.99
N ARG A 181 33.43 -58.15 13.68
CA ARG A 181 34.27 -59.18 13.04
C ARG A 181 35.76 -58.87 13.25
N ARG A 182 36.18 -57.63 12.99
CA ARG A 182 37.59 -57.24 13.13
C ARG A 182 38.08 -57.23 14.59
N ARG A 183 37.20 -56.96 15.56
CA ARG A 183 37.52 -57.17 16.99
C ARG A 183 37.72 -58.66 17.30
N ALA A 184 36.83 -59.54 16.82
CA ALA A 184 36.96 -60.98 17.03
C ALA A 184 38.17 -61.60 16.31
N GLU A 185 38.56 -61.09 15.14
CA GLU A 185 39.81 -61.43 14.45
C GLU A 185 41.03 -61.05 15.31
N ILE A 186 41.10 -59.79 15.79
CA ILE A 186 42.19 -59.32 16.65
C ILE A 186 42.26 -60.10 17.98
N GLU A 187 41.10 -60.39 18.59
CA GLU A 187 41.01 -61.15 19.84
C GLU A 187 41.47 -62.60 19.67
N ARG A 188 41.11 -63.24 18.55
CA ARG A 188 41.62 -64.56 18.16
C ARG A 188 43.12 -64.55 17.89
N ASP A 189 43.61 -63.61 17.07
CA ASP A 189 45.04 -63.49 16.73
C ASP A 189 45.87 -63.25 18.00
N PHE A 190 45.36 -62.45 18.94
CA PHE A 190 45.97 -62.23 20.24
C PHE A 190 45.95 -63.49 21.11
N GLU A 191 44.86 -64.25 21.16
CA GLU A 191 44.80 -65.50 21.93
C GLU A 191 45.70 -66.59 21.32
N GLU A 192 45.76 -66.73 19.99
CA GLU A 192 46.71 -67.61 19.31
C GLU A 192 48.16 -67.19 19.62
N ALA A 193 48.53 -65.93 19.44
CA ALA A 193 49.88 -65.43 19.75
C ALA A 193 50.25 -65.59 21.23
N MET A 194 49.31 -65.35 22.16
CA MET A 194 49.53 -65.55 23.59
C MET A 194 49.58 -67.03 23.97
N SER A 195 48.85 -67.93 23.28
CA SER A 195 48.96 -69.38 23.47
C SER A 195 50.33 -69.89 23.04
N VAL A 196 50.84 -69.41 21.89
CA VAL A 196 52.18 -69.72 21.38
C VAL A 196 53.24 -69.20 22.36
N ARG A 197 53.13 -67.94 22.81
CA ARG A 197 54.10 -67.34 23.76
C ARG A 197 54.09 -68.01 25.14
N ARG A 198 52.92 -68.48 25.62
CA ARG A 198 52.83 -69.32 26.82
C ARG A 198 53.50 -70.68 26.58
N ALA A 199 53.24 -71.34 25.45
CA ALA A 199 53.80 -72.64 25.13
C ALA A 199 55.33 -72.63 24.96
N THR A 200 55.90 -71.60 24.31
CA THR A 200 57.36 -71.44 24.22
C THR A 200 57.98 -71.12 25.57
N SER A 201 57.36 -70.24 26.37
CA SER A 201 57.82 -69.94 27.73
C SER A 201 57.79 -71.16 28.65
N MET A 202 56.77 -72.02 28.55
CA MET A 202 56.69 -73.26 29.34
C MET A 202 57.72 -74.29 28.90
N ARG A 203 58.02 -74.41 27.59
CA ARG A 203 59.11 -75.27 27.10
C ARG A 203 60.47 -74.80 27.60
N ALA A 204 60.77 -73.51 27.49
CA ALA A 204 62.04 -72.96 27.97
C ALA A 204 62.22 -73.07 29.51
N LEU A 205 61.13 -73.13 30.28
CA LEU A 205 61.16 -73.46 31.71
C LEU A 205 61.43 -74.96 31.92
N ALA A 206 60.67 -75.84 31.26
CA ALA A 206 60.83 -77.29 31.37
C ALA A 206 62.21 -77.79 30.90
N GLU A 207 62.79 -77.16 29.87
CA GLU A 207 64.15 -77.43 29.39
C GLU A 207 65.20 -77.02 30.44
N ARG A 208 65.03 -75.85 31.09
CA ARG A 208 65.89 -75.42 32.21
C ARG A 208 65.75 -76.30 33.45
N GLU A 209 64.54 -76.75 33.76
CA GLU A 209 64.27 -77.70 34.85
C GLU A 209 64.92 -79.06 34.55
N ALA A 210 64.80 -79.57 33.32
CA ALA A 210 65.44 -80.82 32.89
C ALA A 210 66.98 -80.73 32.90
N GLU A 211 67.55 -79.60 32.45
CA GLU A 211 69.00 -79.34 32.58
C GLU A 211 69.44 -79.28 34.05
N ALA A 212 68.66 -78.65 34.93
CA ALA A 212 68.98 -78.53 36.34
C ALA A 212 68.92 -79.89 37.05
N THR A 213 67.90 -80.72 36.77
CA THR A 213 67.82 -82.09 37.32
C THR A 213 68.92 -82.98 36.78
N ALA A 214 69.24 -82.92 35.47
CA ALA A 214 70.32 -83.73 34.90
C ALA A 214 71.69 -83.39 35.51
N LYS A 215 71.98 -82.10 35.75
CA LYS A 215 73.20 -81.65 36.44
C LYS A 215 73.21 -82.08 37.92
N ALA A 216 72.07 -82.09 38.59
CA ALA A 216 71.95 -82.60 39.96
C ALA A 216 72.20 -84.12 40.04
N ASP A 217 71.59 -84.91 39.14
CA ASP A 217 71.78 -86.36 39.07
C ASP A 217 73.24 -86.73 38.74
N GLU A 218 73.90 -85.98 37.84
CA GLU A 218 75.32 -86.14 37.54
C GLU A 218 76.20 -85.87 38.77
N LEU A 219 75.94 -84.79 39.51
CA LEU A 219 76.66 -84.47 40.76
C LEU A 219 76.46 -85.56 41.82
N VAL A 220 75.24 -86.07 42.00
CA VAL A 220 74.94 -87.17 42.93
C VAL A 220 75.69 -88.45 42.52
N LYS A 221 75.69 -88.82 41.24
CA LYS A 221 76.40 -89.99 40.72
C LYS A 221 77.92 -89.88 40.88
N ASN A 222 78.48 -88.70 40.62
CA ASN A 222 79.91 -88.43 40.79
C ASN A 222 80.33 -88.43 42.27
N ALA A 223 79.45 -88.01 43.19
CA ALA A 223 79.66 -88.13 44.63
C ALA A 223 79.59 -89.60 45.11
N GLN A 224 78.64 -90.38 44.59
CA GLN A 224 78.51 -91.82 44.89
C GLN A 224 79.75 -92.61 44.47
N SER A 225 80.23 -92.43 43.22
CA SER A 225 81.43 -93.14 42.74
C SER A 225 82.65 -92.86 43.63
N LYS A 226 82.86 -91.59 44.02
CA LYS A 226 83.96 -91.20 44.92
C LYS A 226 83.84 -91.83 46.32
N ALA A 227 82.62 -91.99 46.83
CA ALA A 227 82.38 -92.66 48.11
C ALA A 227 82.66 -94.17 48.03
N ASP A 228 82.24 -94.83 46.95
CA ASP A 228 82.48 -96.27 46.74
C ASP A 228 83.98 -96.58 46.53
N ASP A 229 84.72 -95.73 45.81
CA ASP A 229 86.16 -95.88 45.62
C ASP A 229 86.95 -95.72 46.94
N LEU A 230 86.57 -94.75 47.79
CA LEU A 230 87.17 -94.58 49.13
C LEU A 230 86.86 -95.78 50.05
N LEU A 231 85.61 -96.27 50.03
CA LEU A 231 85.20 -97.45 50.80
C LEU A 231 85.87 -98.74 50.32
N ARG A 232 86.31 -98.81 49.07
CA ARG A 232 87.06 -99.92 48.51
C ARG A 232 88.53 -99.88 48.93
N ALA A 233 89.21 -98.74 48.76
CA ALA A 233 90.60 -98.57 49.18
C ALA A 233 90.81 -98.89 50.67
N ALA A 234 89.94 -98.38 51.55
CA ALA A 234 89.99 -98.63 52.99
C ALA A 234 89.77 -100.11 53.39
N ARG A 235 89.19 -100.95 52.51
CA ARG A 235 89.06 -102.39 52.72
C ARG A 235 90.30 -103.15 52.25
N GLU A 236 90.83 -102.80 51.08
CA GLU A 236 92.05 -103.38 50.52
C GLU A 236 93.25 -103.19 51.48
N GLU A 237 93.35 -102.03 52.12
CA GLU A 237 94.36 -101.72 53.15
C GLU A 237 94.17 -102.51 54.47
N ALA A 238 92.92 -102.63 54.94
CA ALA A 238 92.59 -103.40 56.15
C ALA A 238 92.79 -104.92 55.98
N GLU A 239 92.60 -105.46 54.78
CA GLU A 239 92.80 -106.89 54.49
C GLU A 239 94.29 -107.22 54.31
N SER A 240 95.08 -106.30 53.73
CA SER A 240 96.55 -106.40 53.66
C SER A 240 97.18 -106.50 55.05
N THR A 241 96.85 -105.55 55.95
CA THR A 241 97.38 -105.48 57.32
C THR A 241 96.96 -106.66 58.21
N LEU A 242 95.79 -107.25 57.98
CA LEU A 242 95.36 -108.50 58.65
C LEU A 242 96.10 -109.76 58.15
N THR A 243 96.75 -109.70 57.00
CA THR A 243 97.41 -110.86 56.36
C THR A 243 98.88 -110.96 56.75
N SER A 244 99.61 -109.84 56.83
CA SER A 244 100.99 -109.81 57.37
C SER A 244 101.03 -110.27 58.83
N ALA A 245 100.19 -109.68 59.69
CA ALA A 245 100.13 -109.96 61.13
C ALA A 245 99.80 -111.42 61.49
N ARG A 246 99.21 -112.20 60.57
CA ARG A 246 99.00 -113.65 60.74
C ARG A 246 100.25 -114.46 60.41
N THR A 247 100.99 -114.07 59.39
CA THR A 247 102.19 -114.76 58.92
C THR A 247 103.28 -114.74 60.01
N GLU A 248 103.51 -113.57 60.60
CA GLU A 248 104.48 -113.35 61.69
C GLU A 248 104.12 -114.14 62.98
N ALA A 249 102.84 -114.42 63.20
CA ALA A 249 102.36 -115.19 64.35
C ALA A 249 102.56 -116.71 64.21
N GLU A 250 102.64 -117.25 63.00
CA GLU A 250 102.85 -118.69 62.78
C GLU A 250 104.33 -119.09 62.77
N GLU A 251 105.23 -118.23 62.28
CA GLU A 251 106.68 -118.45 62.33
C GLU A 251 107.20 -118.45 63.78
N THR A 252 106.76 -117.48 64.58
CA THR A 252 107.17 -117.34 66.00
C THR A 252 106.73 -118.52 66.88
N LEU A 253 105.55 -119.11 66.63
CA LEU A 253 105.06 -120.30 67.32
C LEU A 253 105.80 -121.60 66.94
N THR A 254 106.49 -121.61 65.80
CA THR A 254 107.18 -122.80 65.29
C THR A 254 108.62 -122.88 65.79
N SER A 255 109.33 -121.74 65.85
CA SER A 255 110.69 -121.66 66.41
C SER A 255 110.73 -122.01 67.91
N ALA A 256 109.83 -121.41 68.70
CA ALA A 256 109.84 -121.47 70.17
C ALA A 256 109.68 -122.88 70.79
N ARG A 257 109.33 -123.89 69.99
CA ARG A 257 109.21 -125.30 70.44
C ARG A 257 110.50 -126.11 70.29
N ALA A 258 111.43 -125.71 69.41
CA ALA A 258 112.68 -126.44 69.20
C ALA A 258 113.76 -126.10 70.24
N GLU A 259 113.78 -124.85 70.73
CA GLU A 259 114.84 -124.36 71.61
C GLU A 259 114.63 -124.72 73.09
N ALA A 260 113.39 -125.01 73.49
CA ALA A 260 113.00 -125.27 74.88
C ALA A 260 113.61 -126.55 75.49
N GLU A 261 113.94 -127.55 74.66
CA GLU A 261 114.42 -128.86 75.15
C GLU A 261 115.95 -128.95 75.28
N SER A 262 116.70 -128.12 74.53
CA SER A 262 118.17 -128.06 74.60
C SER A 262 118.68 -127.09 75.68
N THR A 263 117.96 -125.98 75.90
CA THR A 263 118.38 -124.88 76.80
C THR A 263 118.29 -125.22 78.29
N LEU A 264 117.52 -126.24 78.67
CA LEU A 264 117.23 -126.61 80.07
C LEU A 264 118.45 -127.14 80.84
N THR A 265 119.53 -127.52 80.16
CA THR A 265 120.68 -128.23 80.76
C THR A 265 121.92 -127.36 80.96
N SER A 266 122.25 -126.45 80.03
CA SER A 266 123.63 -125.94 79.91
C SER A 266 123.84 -124.44 80.17
N ALA A 267 122.82 -123.58 79.97
CA ALA A 267 122.99 -122.12 80.01
C ALA A 267 122.60 -121.43 81.33
N ARG A 268 122.31 -122.21 82.39
CA ARG A 268 122.04 -121.70 83.76
C ARG A 268 123.22 -120.94 84.40
N ALA A 269 124.37 -120.86 83.73
CA ALA A 269 125.58 -120.17 84.20
C ALA A 269 125.83 -118.79 83.55
N GLU A 270 125.15 -118.44 82.46
CA GLU A 270 125.40 -117.17 81.73
C GLU A 270 124.27 -116.13 81.86
N ALA A 271 123.06 -116.58 82.22
CA ALA A 271 121.85 -115.75 82.27
C ALA A 271 121.85 -114.64 83.34
N GLU A 272 122.76 -114.68 84.31
CA GLU A 272 122.86 -113.67 85.38
C GLU A 272 123.55 -112.37 84.93
N SER A 273 124.22 -112.38 83.76
CA SER A 273 124.90 -111.22 83.17
C SER A 273 123.99 -110.38 82.26
N THR A 274 123.08 -111.01 81.52
CA THR A 274 122.30 -110.36 80.44
C THR A 274 121.02 -109.66 80.92
N LEU A 275 120.52 -109.97 82.11
CA LEU A 275 119.24 -109.47 82.63
C LEU A 275 119.18 -107.94 82.84
N THR A 276 120.35 -107.28 82.99
CA THR A 276 120.46 -105.85 83.28
C THR A 276 120.36 -104.98 82.01
N SER A 277 120.82 -105.47 80.86
CA SER A 277 120.92 -104.67 79.63
C SER A 277 119.63 -104.63 78.82
N ALA A 278 118.85 -105.71 78.81
CA ALA A 278 117.68 -105.85 77.93
C ALA A 278 116.50 -104.93 78.30
N ARG A 279 116.44 -104.40 79.53
CA ARG A 279 115.31 -103.57 80.00
C ARG A 279 115.36 -102.14 79.49
N THR A 280 116.54 -101.61 79.18
CA THR A 280 116.71 -100.19 78.79
C THR A 280 116.28 -99.89 77.35
N GLU A 281 116.26 -100.91 76.48
CA GLU A 281 115.98 -100.75 75.05
C GLU A 281 114.48 -100.87 74.71
N ALA A 282 113.75 -101.72 75.44
CA ALA A 282 112.33 -101.98 75.18
C ALA A 282 111.44 -100.73 75.37
N ASP A 283 111.69 -99.95 76.43
CA ASP A 283 110.95 -98.71 76.70
C ASP A 283 111.22 -97.61 75.65
N ARG A 284 112.36 -97.70 74.94
CA ARG A 284 112.78 -96.72 73.93
C ARG A 284 111.97 -96.87 72.63
N LEU A 285 111.82 -98.10 72.14
CA LEU A 285 111.10 -98.41 70.90
C LEU A 285 109.59 -98.17 70.99
N LEU A 286 109.00 -98.38 72.17
CA LEU A 286 107.58 -98.09 72.44
C LEU A 286 107.25 -96.59 72.56
N THR A 287 108.25 -95.71 72.51
CA THR A 287 108.08 -94.26 72.52
C THR A 287 108.09 -93.71 71.09
N SER A 288 109.15 -93.94 70.28
CA SER A 288 109.22 -93.38 68.92
C SER A 288 108.10 -93.87 68.00
N ALA A 289 107.70 -95.13 68.12
CA ALA A 289 106.57 -95.69 67.37
C ALA A 289 105.19 -95.07 67.71
N ARG A 290 105.11 -94.24 68.75
CA ARG A 290 103.93 -93.40 69.04
C ARG A 290 104.12 -91.99 68.51
N ASP A 291 105.29 -91.40 68.73
CA ASP A 291 105.63 -90.05 68.23
C ASP A 291 105.47 -89.98 66.69
N GLU A 292 105.95 -90.99 65.96
CA GLU A 292 105.81 -91.13 64.50
C GLU A 292 104.35 -91.30 64.04
N ALA A 293 103.51 -91.94 64.85
CA ALA A 293 102.09 -92.14 64.56
C ALA A 293 101.24 -90.87 64.81
N ASP A 294 101.57 -90.11 65.85
CA ASP A 294 100.93 -88.81 66.11
C ASP A 294 101.41 -87.74 65.11
N GLU A 295 102.66 -87.77 64.65
CA GLU A 295 103.19 -86.86 63.61
C GLU A 295 102.54 -87.11 62.24
N THR A 296 102.41 -88.38 61.82
CA THR A 296 101.73 -88.71 60.56
C THR A 296 100.23 -88.37 60.59
N LEU A 297 99.54 -88.58 61.73
CA LEU A 297 98.17 -88.11 61.93
C LEU A 297 98.05 -86.57 61.98
N ALA A 298 99.10 -85.85 62.36
CA ALA A 298 99.13 -84.39 62.31
C ALA A 298 99.28 -83.88 60.87
N SER A 299 100.20 -84.43 60.07
CA SER A 299 100.38 -84.05 58.65
C SER A 299 99.11 -84.30 57.83
N ALA A 300 98.54 -85.50 57.94
CA ALA A 300 97.31 -85.86 57.22
C ALA A 300 96.11 -84.97 57.60
N ARG A 301 96.06 -84.43 58.82
CA ARG A 301 95.05 -83.43 59.23
C ARG A 301 95.33 -82.04 58.68
N ALA A 302 96.60 -81.60 58.68
CA ALA A 302 96.99 -80.31 58.10
C ALA A 302 96.70 -80.27 56.58
N GLU A 303 97.05 -81.32 55.85
CA GLU A 303 96.77 -81.46 54.41
C GLU A 303 95.26 -81.52 54.12
N ALA A 304 94.49 -82.19 54.98
CA ALA A 304 93.03 -82.20 54.90
C ALA A 304 92.40 -80.84 55.19
N GLU A 305 92.91 -80.07 56.16
CA GLU A 305 92.43 -78.72 56.45
C GLU A 305 92.83 -77.70 55.38
N GLU A 306 94.04 -77.83 54.80
CA GLU A 306 94.50 -77.00 53.68
C GLU A 306 93.66 -77.21 52.42
N THR A 307 93.48 -78.47 51.98
CA THR A 307 92.66 -78.81 50.81
C THR A 307 91.19 -78.40 50.97
N LEU A 308 90.62 -78.56 52.17
CA LEU A 308 89.24 -78.14 52.47
C LEU A 308 89.11 -76.61 52.57
N THR A 309 90.19 -75.90 52.91
CA THR A 309 90.25 -74.42 52.86
C THR A 309 90.41 -73.90 51.43
N SER A 310 91.26 -74.52 50.60
CA SER A 310 91.36 -74.23 49.16
C SER A 310 90.00 -74.41 48.46
N ALA A 311 89.36 -75.57 48.64
CA ALA A 311 88.07 -75.87 48.01
C ALA A 311 86.94 -74.92 48.46
N ARG A 312 86.99 -74.40 49.69
CA ARG A 312 86.07 -73.33 50.15
C ARG A 312 86.36 -72.00 49.48
N THR A 313 87.62 -71.59 49.39
CA THR A 313 88.01 -70.33 48.72
C THR A 313 87.59 -70.34 47.25
N GLU A 314 87.83 -71.44 46.52
CA GLU A 314 87.41 -71.59 45.12
C GLU A 314 85.86 -71.59 44.96
N ALA A 315 85.14 -72.19 45.92
CA ALA A 315 83.68 -72.14 45.94
C ALA A 315 83.12 -70.73 46.21
N ASP A 316 83.74 -69.97 47.11
CA ASP A 316 83.35 -68.58 47.41
C ASP A 316 83.72 -67.62 46.26
N GLU A 317 84.88 -67.80 45.61
CA GLU A 317 85.27 -67.02 44.42
C GLU A 317 84.35 -67.30 43.22
N THR A 318 84.02 -68.56 42.94
CA THR A 318 83.09 -68.91 41.85
C THR A 318 81.66 -68.40 42.14
N LEU A 319 81.20 -68.45 43.39
CA LEU A 319 79.94 -67.81 43.80
C LEU A 319 79.98 -66.28 43.68
N ALA A 320 81.13 -65.64 43.94
CA ALA A 320 81.30 -64.21 43.76
C ALA A 320 81.25 -63.80 42.28
N SER A 321 81.95 -64.52 41.39
CA SER A 321 81.92 -64.28 39.94
C SER A 321 80.52 -64.47 39.36
N ALA A 322 79.84 -65.57 39.70
CA ALA A 322 78.48 -65.84 39.24
C ALA A 322 77.47 -64.78 39.70
N ARG A 323 77.65 -64.21 40.90
CA ARG A 323 76.85 -63.08 41.39
C ARG A 323 77.13 -61.79 40.61
N ALA A 324 78.40 -61.48 40.33
CA ALA A 324 78.77 -60.29 39.55
C ALA A 324 78.25 -60.35 38.10
N GLU A 325 78.29 -61.53 37.46
CA GLU A 325 77.72 -61.76 36.12
C GLU A 325 76.19 -61.63 36.12
N ALA A 326 75.51 -62.19 37.13
CA ALA A 326 74.06 -62.05 37.30
C ALA A 326 73.63 -60.59 37.56
N GLU A 327 74.38 -59.85 38.38
CA GLU A 327 74.10 -58.44 38.67
C GLU A 327 74.38 -57.54 37.44
N THR A 328 75.42 -57.86 36.67
CA THR A 328 75.72 -57.19 35.39
C THR A 328 74.59 -57.41 34.37
N THR A 329 74.13 -58.65 34.19
CA THR A 329 73.05 -58.97 33.23
C THR A 329 71.68 -58.44 33.66
N VAL A 330 71.37 -58.40 34.96
CA VAL A 330 70.18 -57.70 35.47
C VAL A 330 70.26 -56.20 35.23
N THR A 331 71.47 -55.61 35.31
CA THR A 331 71.67 -54.17 35.09
C THR A 331 71.55 -53.80 33.60
N SER A 332 72.12 -54.59 32.68
CA SER A 332 71.96 -54.36 31.24
C SER A 332 70.50 -54.55 30.79
N ALA A 333 69.82 -55.60 31.26
CA ALA A 333 68.42 -55.84 30.92
C ALA A 333 67.48 -54.71 31.41
N ARG A 334 67.80 -54.07 32.55
CA ARG A 334 67.08 -52.86 33.02
C ARG A 334 67.34 -51.66 32.11
N ALA A 335 68.60 -51.40 31.76
CA ALA A 335 68.96 -50.29 30.87
C ALA A 335 68.33 -50.43 29.46
N GLU A 336 68.25 -51.66 28.93
CA GLU A 336 67.55 -51.96 27.69
C GLU A 336 66.04 -51.73 27.81
N ALA A 337 65.42 -52.16 28.90
CA ALA A 337 63.99 -51.94 29.15
C ALA A 337 63.63 -50.45 29.31
N ASP A 338 64.46 -49.68 30.03
CA ASP A 338 64.28 -48.23 30.18
C ASP A 338 64.48 -47.48 28.86
N SER A 339 65.47 -47.90 28.05
CA SER A 339 65.69 -47.38 26.69
C SER A 339 64.49 -47.66 25.76
N LEU A 340 63.95 -48.88 25.79
CA LEU A 340 62.77 -49.27 25.03
C LEU A 340 61.53 -48.47 25.47
N ALA A 341 61.36 -48.26 26.79
CA ALA A 341 60.27 -47.46 27.34
C ALA A 341 60.40 -45.96 26.99
N ALA A 342 61.61 -45.42 26.92
CA ALA A 342 61.86 -44.06 26.46
C ALA A 342 61.55 -43.90 24.96
N SER A 343 61.97 -44.87 24.13
CA SER A 343 61.68 -44.89 22.69
C SER A 343 60.17 -44.98 22.41
N ALA A 344 59.46 -45.86 23.13
CA ALA A 344 58.01 -46.01 22.99
C ALA A 344 57.23 -44.74 23.41
N ARG A 345 57.71 -44.00 24.43
CA ARG A 345 57.14 -42.71 24.83
C ARG A 345 57.34 -41.65 23.75
N ALA A 346 58.57 -41.49 23.25
CA ALA A 346 58.87 -40.55 22.17
C ALA A 346 58.03 -40.80 20.91
N GLN A 347 57.85 -42.07 20.51
CA GLN A 347 56.98 -42.44 19.40
C GLN A 347 55.50 -42.13 19.64
N ALA A 348 55.02 -42.28 20.89
CA ALA A 348 53.64 -41.92 21.26
C ALA A 348 53.44 -40.39 21.28
N ASP A 349 54.43 -39.63 21.75
CA ASP A 349 54.39 -38.16 21.76
C ASP A 349 54.44 -37.58 20.34
N ASP A 350 55.26 -38.13 19.44
CA ASP A 350 55.28 -37.77 18.01
C ASP A 350 53.94 -38.09 17.32
N LEU A 351 53.35 -39.25 17.59
CA LEU A 351 52.02 -39.62 17.07
C LEU A 351 50.90 -38.72 17.61
N LEU A 352 50.98 -38.28 18.87
CA LEU A 352 50.05 -37.30 19.43
C LEU A 352 50.27 -35.90 18.86
N SER A 353 51.52 -35.55 18.50
CA SER A 353 51.88 -34.29 17.86
C SER A 353 51.34 -34.23 16.42
N SER A 354 51.56 -35.26 15.61
CA SER A 354 51.05 -35.32 14.24
C SER A 354 49.52 -35.38 14.18
N ALA A 355 48.88 -36.21 15.01
CA ALA A 355 47.42 -36.28 15.07
C ALA A 355 46.77 -34.95 15.50
N ARG A 356 47.44 -34.15 16.35
CA ARG A 356 46.99 -32.79 16.68
C ARG A 356 47.17 -31.83 15.50
N ALA A 357 48.30 -31.87 14.82
CA ALA A 357 48.52 -31.04 13.61
C ALA A 357 47.51 -31.35 12.49
N GLU A 358 47.17 -32.62 12.26
CA GLU A 358 46.12 -33.02 11.31
C GLU A 358 44.72 -32.56 11.76
N ALA A 359 44.41 -32.63 13.06
CA ALA A 359 43.16 -32.12 13.62
C ALA A 359 43.04 -30.60 13.49
N ASP A 360 44.10 -29.84 13.80
CA ASP A 360 44.12 -28.39 13.64
C ASP A 360 44.04 -27.96 12.16
N GLN A 361 44.70 -28.70 11.25
CA GLN A 361 44.66 -28.43 9.82
C GLN A 361 43.29 -28.73 9.20
N THR A 362 42.62 -29.81 9.63
CA THR A 362 41.25 -30.13 9.19
C THR A 362 40.22 -29.15 9.78
N LEU A 363 40.37 -28.72 11.03
CA LEU A 363 39.56 -27.64 11.61
C LEU A 363 39.76 -26.29 10.92
N ALA A 364 40.99 -25.97 10.51
CA ALA A 364 41.28 -24.76 9.73
C ALA A 364 40.64 -24.81 8.33
N ALA A 365 40.73 -25.95 7.64
CA ALA A 365 40.09 -26.14 6.34
C ALA A 365 38.55 -26.03 6.44
N ALA A 366 37.94 -26.68 7.42
CA ALA A 366 36.49 -26.61 7.65
C ALA A 366 36.01 -25.18 7.98
N ARG A 367 36.80 -24.39 8.73
CA ARG A 367 36.51 -22.97 8.98
C ARG A 367 36.58 -22.14 7.70
N ALA A 368 37.64 -22.30 6.90
CA ALA A 368 37.78 -21.57 5.63
C ALA A 368 36.67 -21.93 4.62
N GLU A 369 36.20 -23.19 4.60
CA GLU A 369 35.05 -23.59 3.80
C GLU A 369 33.74 -22.98 4.32
N ALA A 370 33.51 -22.97 5.64
CA ALA A 370 32.36 -22.33 6.25
C ALA A 370 32.31 -20.81 5.99
N GLU A 371 33.44 -20.11 6.14
CA GLU A 371 33.58 -18.69 5.79
C GLU A 371 33.33 -18.45 4.29
N SER A 372 33.83 -19.32 3.41
CA SER A 372 33.57 -19.26 1.97
C SER A 372 32.10 -19.46 1.62
N LEU A 373 31.40 -20.37 2.31
CA LEU A 373 29.96 -20.60 2.15
C LEU A 373 29.15 -19.41 2.69
N GLN A 374 29.53 -18.86 3.85
CA GLN A 374 28.85 -17.70 4.44
C GLN A 374 29.02 -16.45 3.56
N ALA A 375 30.21 -16.21 2.99
CA ALA A 375 30.45 -15.12 2.04
C ALA A 375 29.70 -15.31 0.68
N LYS A 376 29.44 -16.55 0.27
CA LYS A 376 28.57 -16.84 -0.89
C LYS A 376 27.10 -16.58 -0.55
N ALA A 377 26.64 -16.96 0.64
CA ALA A 377 25.28 -16.74 1.10
C ALA A 377 24.95 -15.24 1.22
N THR A 378 25.78 -14.47 1.92
CA THR A 378 25.56 -13.01 2.06
C THR A 378 25.65 -12.28 0.73
N LYS A 379 26.49 -12.75 -0.20
CA LYS A 379 26.46 -12.24 -1.59
C LYS A 379 25.14 -12.60 -2.30
N GLN A 380 24.65 -13.83 -2.19
CA GLN A 380 23.37 -14.23 -2.80
C GLN A 380 22.19 -13.45 -2.22
N GLU A 381 22.19 -13.14 -0.92
CA GLU A 381 21.22 -12.26 -0.28
C GLU A 381 21.30 -10.83 -0.83
N ALA A 382 22.50 -10.27 -0.97
CA ALA A 382 22.70 -8.94 -1.56
C ALA A 382 22.31 -8.87 -3.06
N ASP A 383 22.70 -9.88 -3.86
CA ASP A 383 22.32 -10.01 -5.27
C ASP A 383 20.80 -10.22 -5.44
N ALA A 384 20.13 -10.85 -4.47
CA ALA A 384 18.68 -11.01 -4.44
C ALA A 384 17.95 -9.73 -4.01
N GLN A 385 18.44 -9.03 -2.99
CA GLN A 385 17.89 -7.75 -2.54
C GLN A 385 17.97 -6.69 -3.64
N ALA A 386 19.13 -6.57 -4.30
CA ALA A 386 19.30 -5.64 -5.43
C ALA A 386 18.30 -5.89 -6.57
N ARG A 387 17.99 -7.17 -6.87
CA ARG A 387 16.95 -7.54 -7.85
C ARG A 387 15.53 -7.26 -7.36
N ALA A 388 15.26 -7.40 -6.06
CA ALA A 388 13.98 -7.02 -5.48
C ALA A 388 13.78 -5.49 -5.59
N ASP A 389 14.81 -4.70 -5.29
CA ASP A 389 14.78 -3.24 -5.40
C ASP A 389 14.66 -2.77 -6.87
N GLU A 390 15.33 -3.44 -7.81
CA GLU A 390 15.19 -3.22 -9.26
C GLU A 390 13.78 -3.57 -9.77
N LEU A 391 13.19 -4.68 -9.30
CA LEU A 391 11.81 -5.06 -9.63
C LEU A 391 10.78 -4.09 -9.02
N VAL A 392 10.99 -3.62 -7.79
CA VAL A 392 10.11 -2.62 -7.15
C VAL A 392 10.18 -1.29 -7.90
N THR A 393 11.38 -0.79 -8.21
CA THR A 393 11.55 0.50 -8.92
C THR A 393 11.06 0.46 -10.37
N THR A 394 11.23 -0.66 -11.07
CA THR A 394 10.62 -0.82 -12.41
C THR A 394 9.10 -0.98 -12.35
N ALA A 395 8.56 -1.64 -11.31
CA ALA A 395 7.12 -1.74 -11.10
C ALA A 395 6.47 -0.39 -10.74
N THR A 396 7.09 0.42 -9.87
CA THR A 396 6.58 1.78 -9.57
C THR A 396 6.66 2.69 -10.78
N ALA A 397 7.77 2.69 -11.52
CA ALA A 397 7.88 3.47 -12.76
C ALA A 397 6.84 3.07 -13.82
N GLN A 398 6.49 1.77 -13.92
CA GLN A 398 5.40 1.31 -14.78
C GLN A 398 4.02 1.74 -14.26
N ALA A 399 3.78 1.68 -12.95
CA ALA A 399 2.52 2.13 -12.33
C ALA A 399 2.32 3.64 -12.50
N GLU A 400 3.34 4.45 -12.20
CA GLU A 400 3.37 5.91 -12.41
C GLU A 400 3.07 6.25 -13.87
N LYS A 401 3.75 5.59 -14.83
CA LYS A 401 3.47 5.78 -16.25
C LYS A 401 2.03 5.42 -16.60
N LEU A 402 1.51 4.30 -16.11
CA LEU A 402 0.11 3.91 -16.36
C LEU A 402 -0.89 4.92 -15.77
N THR A 403 -0.60 5.51 -14.61
CA THR A 403 -1.43 6.59 -14.05
C THR A 403 -1.35 7.88 -14.89
N ALA A 404 -0.17 8.26 -15.38
CA ALA A 404 -0.01 9.41 -16.28
C ALA A 404 -0.72 9.19 -17.64
N ASP A 405 -0.53 8.01 -18.26
CA ASP A 405 -1.20 7.61 -19.51
C ASP A 405 -2.72 7.52 -19.33
N ALA A 406 -3.22 7.24 -18.12
CA ALA A 406 -4.65 7.24 -17.80
C ALA A 406 -5.19 8.64 -17.54
N GLN A 407 -4.46 9.48 -16.79
CA GLN A 407 -4.85 10.86 -16.50
C GLN A 407 -4.87 11.71 -17.77
N ALA A 408 -3.85 11.62 -18.64
CA ALA A 408 -3.84 12.33 -19.92
C ALA A 408 -5.03 11.94 -20.82
N LYS A 409 -5.47 10.67 -20.79
CA LYS A 409 -6.69 10.22 -21.49
C LYS A 409 -7.96 10.77 -20.85
N ALA A 410 -8.02 10.85 -19.53
CA ALA A 410 -9.15 11.45 -18.83
C ALA A 410 -9.25 12.96 -19.13
N GLU A 411 -8.15 13.69 -19.10
CA GLU A 411 -8.06 15.11 -19.48
C GLU A 411 -8.46 15.33 -20.94
N THR A 412 -8.01 14.47 -21.86
CA THR A 412 -8.42 14.51 -23.27
C THR A 412 -9.93 14.24 -23.44
N LEU A 413 -10.48 13.23 -22.76
CA LEU A 413 -11.92 12.92 -22.79
C LEU A 413 -12.78 14.05 -22.20
N VAL A 414 -12.31 14.72 -21.15
CA VAL A 414 -12.97 15.89 -20.58
C VAL A 414 -12.91 17.07 -21.56
N ALA A 415 -11.77 17.32 -22.21
CA ALA A 415 -11.64 18.37 -23.23
C ALA A 415 -12.58 18.12 -24.43
N ASP A 416 -12.60 16.90 -24.97
CA ASP A 416 -13.50 16.50 -26.07
C ASP A 416 -14.98 16.60 -25.67
N ALA A 417 -15.34 16.21 -24.44
CA ALA A 417 -16.70 16.31 -23.94
C ALA A 417 -17.15 17.77 -23.73
N THR A 418 -16.27 18.63 -23.21
CA THR A 418 -16.53 20.07 -23.05
C THR A 418 -16.67 20.74 -24.41
N ALA A 419 -15.77 20.50 -25.36
CA ALA A 419 -15.86 21.04 -26.72
C ALA A 419 -17.15 20.60 -27.45
N GLN A 420 -17.61 19.36 -27.21
CA GLN A 420 -18.91 18.89 -27.71
C GLN A 420 -20.11 19.53 -27.01
N ALA A 421 -19.99 19.91 -25.74
CA ALA A 421 -21.03 20.66 -25.03
C ALA A 421 -21.11 22.11 -25.54
N ASP A 422 -19.96 22.79 -25.66
CA ASP A 422 -19.86 24.15 -26.19
C ASP A 422 -20.37 24.25 -27.64
N ALA A 423 -20.03 23.28 -28.49
CA ALA A 423 -20.54 23.22 -29.86
C ALA A 423 -22.07 23.03 -29.92
N LYS A 424 -22.65 22.24 -29.01
CA LYS A 424 -24.11 22.07 -28.89
C LYS A 424 -24.79 23.32 -28.33
N LEU A 425 -24.16 24.02 -27.39
CA LEU A 425 -24.66 25.30 -26.87
C LEU A 425 -24.62 26.38 -27.95
N ALA A 426 -23.56 26.45 -28.77
CA ALA A 426 -23.47 27.37 -29.91
C ALA A 426 -24.54 27.10 -30.98
N ASP A 427 -24.78 25.84 -31.33
CA ASP A 427 -25.86 25.43 -32.25
C ASP A 427 -27.26 25.73 -31.66
N ALA A 428 -27.47 25.48 -30.37
CA ALA A 428 -28.73 25.82 -29.69
C ALA A 428 -28.99 27.33 -29.63
N THR A 429 -27.99 28.14 -29.28
CA THR A 429 -28.09 29.61 -29.26
C THR A 429 -28.33 30.15 -30.67
N SER A 430 -27.59 29.70 -31.68
CA SER A 430 -27.80 30.11 -33.08
C SER A 430 -29.22 29.80 -33.59
N ARG A 431 -29.81 28.67 -33.17
CA ARG A 431 -31.22 28.33 -33.44
C ARG A 431 -32.20 29.23 -32.67
N ALA A 432 -31.91 29.58 -31.42
CA ALA A 432 -32.72 30.51 -30.65
C ALA A 432 -32.72 31.91 -31.27
N ASP A 433 -31.55 32.42 -31.66
CA ASP A 433 -31.39 33.70 -32.36
C ASP A 433 -32.12 33.70 -33.71
N ALA A 434 -32.01 32.62 -34.49
CA ALA A 434 -32.73 32.47 -35.75
C ALA A 434 -34.27 32.42 -35.57
N LEU A 435 -34.76 31.76 -34.52
CA LEU A 435 -36.19 31.73 -34.17
C LEU A 435 -36.68 33.11 -33.68
N LEU A 436 -35.87 33.84 -32.91
CA LEU A 436 -36.17 35.21 -32.49
C LEU A 436 -36.18 36.17 -33.68
N ALA A 437 -35.27 36.01 -34.65
CA ALA A 437 -35.26 36.78 -35.88
C ALA A 437 -36.50 36.52 -36.75
N ASP A 438 -36.87 35.26 -36.99
CA ASP A 438 -38.09 34.90 -37.73
C ASP A 438 -39.37 35.38 -37.00
N ALA A 439 -39.44 35.23 -35.67
CA ALA A 439 -40.54 35.76 -34.87
C ALA A 439 -40.66 37.29 -34.95
N THR A 440 -39.52 38.00 -34.93
CA THR A 440 -39.48 39.47 -35.06
C THR A 440 -39.90 39.90 -36.47
N MET A 441 -39.36 39.27 -37.52
CA MET A 441 -39.75 39.54 -38.91
C MET A 441 -41.25 39.30 -39.16
N ARG A 442 -41.84 38.27 -38.53
CA ARG A 442 -43.29 38.01 -38.59
C ARG A 442 -44.10 39.05 -37.83
N ALA A 443 -43.61 39.52 -36.68
CA ALA A 443 -44.24 40.60 -35.92
C ALA A 443 -44.22 41.93 -36.72
N ASP A 444 -43.06 42.31 -37.27
CA ASP A 444 -42.91 43.50 -38.11
C ASP A 444 -43.78 43.42 -39.38
N ALA A 445 -43.83 42.26 -40.04
CA ALA A 445 -44.71 42.04 -41.20
C ALA A 445 -46.20 42.14 -40.83
N MET A 446 -46.60 41.62 -39.66
CA MET A 446 -47.98 41.73 -39.16
C MET A 446 -48.33 43.19 -38.78
N VAL A 447 -47.39 43.93 -38.19
CA VAL A 447 -47.56 45.36 -37.89
C VAL A 447 -47.64 46.19 -39.17
N ALA A 448 -46.82 45.90 -40.18
CA ALA A 448 -46.90 46.53 -41.49
C ALA A 448 -48.25 46.24 -42.17
N GLU A 449 -48.68 44.98 -42.25
CA GLU A 449 -49.96 44.60 -42.84
C GLU A 449 -51.16 45.21 -42.10
N ALA A 450 -51.08 45.33 -40.76
CA ALA A 450 -52.09 46.03 -39.96
C ALA A 450 -52.10 47.55 -40.25
N THR A 451 -50.92 48.15 -40.42
CA THR A 451 -50.75 49.59 -40.73
C THR A 451 -51.25 49.92 -42.15
N ASP A 452 -50.99 49.05 -43.12
CA ASP A 452 -51.51 49.17 -44.49
C ASP A 452 -53.03 49.02 -44.51
N ARG A 453 -53.59 48.03 -43.79
CA ARG A 453 -55.05 47.89 -43.63
C ARG A 453 -55.68 49.12 -42.97
N ALA A 454 -55.06 49.66 -41.92
CA ALA A 454 -55.53 50.87 -41.25
C ALA A 454 -55.50 52.09 -42.19
N SER A 455 -54.40 52.25 -42.94
CA SER A 455 -54.21 53.34 -43.91
C SER A 455 -55.21 53.25 -45.06
N ALA A 456 -55.43 52.05 -45.61
CA ALA A 456 -56.44 51.80 -46.63
C ALA A 456 -57.87 52.02 -46.09
N MET A 457 -58.15 51.65 -44.84
CA MET A 457 -59.45 51.91 -44.21
C MET A 457 -59.68 53.42 -44.05
N ILE A 458 -58.67 54.17 -43.58
CA ILE A 458 -58.72 55.64 -43.46
C ILE A 458 -58.92 56.28 -44.84
N ALA A 459 -58.15 55.91 -45.86
CA ALA A 459 -58.29 56.42 -47.22
C ALA A 459 -59.67 56.11 -47.82
N SER A 460 -60.24 54.93 -47.54
CA SER A 460 -61.60 54.59 -47.96
C SER A 460 -62.68 55.41 -47.21
N ALA A 461 -62.39 55.85 -45.99
CA ALA A 461 -63.29 56.67 -45.18
C ALA A 461 -63.22 58.15 -45.61
N THR A 462 -62.04 58.70 -45.89
CA THR A 462 -61.88 60.07 -46.42
C THR A 462 -62.49 60.18 -47.81
N ALA A 463 -62.23 59.25 -48.73
CA ALA A 463 -62.84 59.23 -50.05
C ALA A 463 -64.39 59.18 -49.98
N ARG A 464 -64.96 58.41 -49.03
CA ARG A 464 -66.42 58.39 -48.77
C ARG A 464 -66.95 59.67 -48.12
N ALA A 465 -66.12 60.43 -47.39
CA ALA A 465 -66.47 61.73 -46.86
C ALA A 465 -66.45 62.79 -47.98
N GLU A 466 -65.44 62.80 -48.84
CA GLU A 466 -65.32 63.66 -50.01
C GLU A 466 -66.45 63.41 -51.02
N ASP A 467 -66.78 62.15 -51.29
CA ASP A 467 -67.93 61.71 -52.12
C ASP A 467 -69.30 62.10 -51.51
N LYS A 468 -69.38 62.30 -50.18
CA LYS A 468 -70.57 62.89 -49.53
C LYS A 468 -70.58 64.41 -49.63
N VAL A 469 -69.45 65.07 -49.38
CA VAL A 469 -69.33 66.55 -49.44
C VAL A 469 -69.58 67.05 -50.86
N THR A 470 -69.03 66.40 -51.88
CA THR A 470 -69.24 66.75 -53.29
C THR A 470 -70.68 66.52 -53.73
N ARG A 471 -71.33 65.42 -53.35
CA ARG A 471 -72.78 65.25 -53.59
C ARG A 471 -73.60 66.34 -52.89
N ALA A 472 -73.26 66.70 -51.66
CA ALA A 472 -73.94 67.76 -50.92
C ALA A 472 -73.73 69.13 -51.58
N SER A 473 -72.53 69.47 -52.06
CA SER A 473 -72.26 70.72 -52.76
C SER A 473 -72.96 70.78 -54.10
N THR A 474 -72.91 69.73 -54.92
CA THR A 474 -73.67 69.67 -56.20
C THR A 474 -75.19 69.76 -55.97
N GLN A 475 -75.71 69.19 -54.88
CA GLN A 475 -77.12 69.32 -54.53
C GLN A 475 -77.47 70.75 -54.05
N ALA A 476 -76.60 71.40 -53.28
CA ALA A 476 -76.76 72.80 -52.88
C ALA A 476 -76.68 73.77 -54.08
N GLU A 477 -75.72 73.55 -55.00
CA GLU A 477 -75.59 74.29 -56.26
C GLU A 477 -76.84 74.12 -57.13
N LYS A 478 -77.38 72.90 -57.24
CA LYS A 478 -78.62 72.65 -57.96
C LYS A 478 -79.81 73.39 -57.33
N LEU A 479 -79.97 73.35 -56.01
CA LEU A 479 -81.03 74.08 -55.30
C LEU A 479 -80.87 75.61 -55.45
N LEU A 480 -79.64 76.13 -55.45
CA LEU A 480 -79.35 77.54 -55.74
C LEU A 480 -79.67 77.92 -57.20
N ALA A 481 -79.39 77.03 -58.16
CA ALA A 481 -79.74 77.23 -59.57
C ALA A 481 -81.26 77.21 -59.79
N GLU A 482 -81.99 76.30 -59.14
CA GLU A 482 -83.45 76.23 -59.18
C GLU A 482 -84.08 77.47 -58.51
N ALA A 483 -83.58 77.89 -57.34
CA ALA A 483 -84.03 79.10 -56.64
C ALA A 483 -83.75 80.39 -57.42
N THR A 484 -82.58 80.51 -58.06
CA THR A 484 -82.27 81.69 -58.91
C THR A 484 -83.01 81.67 -60.25
N ALA A 485 -83.33 80.51 -60.81
CA ALA A 485 -84.21 80.40 -61.96
C ALA A 485 -85.67 80.80 -61.63
N GLU A 486 -86.18 80.43 -60.44
CA GLU A 486 -87.50 80.88 -60.00
C GLU A 486 -87.53 82.37 -59.62
N ALA A 487 -86.47 82.89 -58.99
CA ALA A 487 -86.31 84.33 -58.75
C ALA A 487 -86.35 85.12 -60.08
N ARG A 488 -85.65 84.64 -61.12
CA ARG A 488 -85.70 85.22 -62.47
C ARG A 488 -87.10 85.16 -63.08
N ARG A 489 -87.80 84.02 -63.00
CA ARG A 489 -89.22 83.93 -63.43
C ARG A 489 -90.10 84.98 -62.75
N ARG A 490 -89.91 85.21 -61.45
CA ARG A 490 -90.68 86.23 -60.70
C ARG A 490 -90.30 87.66 -61.10
N THR A 491 -89.04 87.95 -61.43
CA THR A 491 -88.66 89.26 -62.00
C THR A 491 -89.19 89.45 -63.42
N ASP A 492 -89.21 88.41 -64.24
CA ASP A 492 -89.71 88.47 -65.62
C ASP A 492 -91.23 88.64 -65.65
N GLU A 493 -91.98 87.96 -64.77
CA GLU A 493 -93.41 88.22 -64.56
C GLU A 493 -93.69 89.64 -64.04
N ALA A 494 -92.85 90.15 -63.13
CA ALA A 494 -92.97 91.52 -62.64
C ALA A 494 -92.72 92.53 -63.75
N ALA A 495 -91.68 92.33 -64.57
CA ALA A 495 -91.37 93.15 -65.74
C ALA A 495 -92.51 93.11 -66.79
N ALA A 496 -93.11 91.94 -67.03
CA ALA A 496 -94.27 91.80 -67.91
C ALA A 496 -95.49 92.58 -67.37
N LYS A 497 -95.76 92.53 -66.05
CA LYS A 497 -96.82 93.32 -65.40
C LYS A 497 -96.54 94.84 -65.48
N VAL A 498 -95.29 95.28 -65.32
CA VAL A 498 -94.88 96.69 -65.51
C VAL A 498 -95.08 97.14 -66.96
N ALA A 499 -94.65 96.34 -67.95
CA ALA A 499 -94.87 96.64 -69.37
C ALA A 499 -96.38 96.70 -69.73
N GLN A 500 -97.21 95.88 -69.10
CA GLN A 500 -98.67 95.92 -69.26
C GLN A 500 -99.29 97.20 -68.67
N LEU A 501 -98.77 97.70 -67.54
CA LEU A 501 -99.17 98.98 -66.94
C LEU A 501 -98.73 100.18 -67.78
N ASP A 502 -97.50 100.16 -68.32
CA ASP A 502 -97.03 101.22 -69.23
C ASP A 502 -97.84 101.27 -70.53
N LYS A 503 -98.29 100.13 -71.05
CA LYS A 503 -99.21 100.10 -72.20
C LYS A 503 -100.54 100.79 -71.89
N ILE A 504 -101.13 100.54 -70.71
CA ILE A 504 -102.36 101.21 -70.26
C ILE A 504 -102.14 102.73 -70.12
N ARG A 505 -100.98 103.14 -69.59
CA ARG A 505 -100.57 104.55 -69.48
C ARG A 505 -100.46 105.25 -70.85
N VAL A 506 -99.92 104.58 -71.87
CA VAL A 506 -99.85 105.12 -73.24
C VAL A 506 -101.26 105.28 -73.84
N ASP A 507 -102.09 104.23 -73.81
CA ASP A 507 -103.49 104.30 -74.31
C ASP A 507 -104.29 105.43 -73.63
N MET A 508 -104.04 105.67 -72.33
CA MET A 508 -104.70 106.72 -71.56
C MET A 508 -104.17 108.13 -71.89
N THR A 509 -102.88 108.25 -72.21
CA THR A 509 -102.24 109.50 -72.65
C THR A 509 -102.71 109.90 -74.05
N ASP A 510 -102.88 108.94 -74.97
CA ASP A 510 -103.35 109.20 -76.32
C ASP A 510 -104.84 109.58 -76.35
N ARG A 511 -105.66 109.02 -75.45
CA ARG A 511 -107.04 109.47 -75.22
C ARG A 511 -107.12 110.92 -74.71
N LEU A 512 -106.21 111.34 -73.84
CA LEU A 512 -106.13 112.75 -73.40
C LEU A 512 -105.72 113.68 -74.55
N ARG A 513 -104.80 113.24 -75.44
CA ARG A 513 -104.40 114.02 -76.62
C ARG A 513 -105.56 114.22 -77.62
N ALA A 514 -106.43 113.22 -77.77
CA ALA A 514 -107.61 113.31 -78.63
C ALA A 514 -108.65 114.34 -78.12
N VAL A 515 -108.91 114.39 -76.81
CA VAL A 515 -109.84 115.36 -76.20
C VAL A 515 -109.30 116.79 -76.28
N ASN A 516 -107.98 116.97 -76.07
CA ASN A 516 -107.34 118.29 -76.12
C ASN A 516 -107.26 118.89 -77.54
N SER A 517 -107.65 118.14 -78.57
CA SER A 517 -107.67 118.60 -79.98
C SER A 517 -108.97 119.32 -80.38
N LEU A 518 -109.97 119.43 -79.49
CA LEU A 518 -111.31 119.97 -79.79
C LEU A 518 -111.70 121.21 -78.96
N LEU A 519 -110.80 121.75 -78.14
CA LEU A 519 -111.05 122.97 -77.34
C LEU A 519 -109.94 124.01 -77.55
N ALA A 520 -109.81 124.47 -78.79
CA ALA A 520 -108.88 125.52 -79.21
C ALA A 520 -109.57 126.62 -80.05
N GLU A 521 -110.78 127.05 -79.65
CA GLU A 521 -111.54 128.09 -80.36
C GLU A 521 -112.18 129.14 -79.41
N ALA A 522 -111.49 129.49 -78.31
CA ALA A 522 -111.79 130.64 -77.47
C ALA A 522 -110.51 131.20 -76.78
N THR A 523 -109.86 132.12 -77.48
CA THR A 523 -108.77 133.04 -77.11
C THR A 523 -109.00 133.87 -75.81
N PRO A 524 -108.00 134.63 -75.26
CA PRO A 524 -106.53 134.63 -75.48
C PRO A 524 -105.60 134.96 -74.25
N LEU A 525 -104.26 134.79 -74.40
CA LEU A 525 -103.12 135.66 -73.93
C LEU A 525 -102.97 136.04 -72.41
N LEU A 526 -101.80 136.09 -71.74
CA LEU A 526 -100.37 136.04 -72.10
C LEU A 526 -99.46 135.49 -70.94
N ALA A 527 -98.33 134.91 -71.36
CA ALA A 527 -96.94 134.81 -70.82
C ALA A 527 -96.53 135.50 -69.47
N GLU A 528 -95.40 135.16 -68.81
CA GLU A 528 -94.26 134.27 -69.14
C GLU A 528 -93.42 133.85 -67.89
N THR A 529 -92.73 132.69 -67.97
CA THR A 529 -91.53 132.15 -67.23
C THR A 529 -91.72 130.63 -67.02
N ALA A 530 -90.87 129.68 -67.42
CA ALA A 530 -89.42 129.55 -67.62
C ALA A 530 -88.59 129.52 -66.31
N ALA A 531 -87.61 128.63 -66.09
CA ALA A 531 -87.23 127.33 -66.70
C ALA A 531 -86.10 126.72 -65.82
N ALA A 532 -85.69 125.46 -66.06
CA ALA A 532 -84.40 124.86 -65.59
C ALA A 532 -84.26 124.66 -64.04
N GLU A 533 -83.40 123.81 -63.47
CA GLU A 533 -82.45 122.77 -63.96
C GLU A 533 -82.20 121.69 -62.83
N PRO A 534 -81.23 120.73 -62.88
CA PRO A 534 -81.34 119.40 -62.22
C PRO A 534 -80.17 119.21 -61.18
N PRO A 535 -79.53 118.04 -60.92
CA PRO A 535 -79.79 116.65 -61.33
C PRO A 535 -79.67 115.53 -60.28
N THR A 536 -80.04 114.33 -60.76
CA THR A 536 -79.69 112.95 -60.37
C THR A 536 -78.55 112.69 -59.37
N HIS A 537 -78.67 111.58 -58.62
CA HIS A 537 -77.71 110.47 -58.75
C HIS A 537 -78.28 109.10 -58.33
N ALA A 538 -77.87 108.05 -59.07
CA ALA A 538 -77.78 106.63 -58.67
C ALA A 538 -79.03 105.92 -58.05
N ASP A 539 -79.90 105.43 -58.92
CA ASP A 539 -80.76 104.27 -58.66
C ASP A 539 -79.94 102.98 -58.40
N ARG A 540 -80.35 102.15 -57.43
CA ARG A 540 -80.54 100.68 -57.60
C ARG A 540 -81.16 99.99 -56.37
N SER A 541 -82.30 99.34 -56.60
CA SER A 541 -82.86 98.25 -55.77
C SER A 541 -82.28 96.88 -56.22
N PRO A 542 -82.54 95.72 -55.54
CA PRO A 542 -83.40 95.51 -54.38
C PRO A 542 -82.79 94.62 -53.24
N ALA A 543 -83.67 94.25 -52.31
CA ALA A 543 -83.55 93.26 -51.22
C ALA A 543 -83.04 91.85 -51.68
N PRO A 544 -82.69 90.87 -50.79
CA PRO A 544 -83.61 90.36 -49.75
C PRO A 544 -82.86 89.94 -48.43
N PRO A 545 -83.21 88.93 -47.59
CA PRO A 545 -83.09 89.08 -46.12
C PRO A 545 -82.25 88.01 -45.37
N VAL A 546 -81.78 88.34 -44.15
CA VAL A 546 -81.63 87.37 -43.04
C VAL A 546 -81.46 88.09 -41.69
N THR A 547 -82.31 87.76 -40.71
CA THR A 547 -81.99 87.67 -39.26
C THR A 547 -83.22 87.12 -38.51
N SER A 548 -82.98 86.47 -37.36
CA SER A 548 -83.94 86.01 -36.34
C SER A 548 -84.51 84.59 -36.48
N GLY A 549 -84.42 83.83 -35.37
CA GLY A 549 -85.30 82.70 -35.05
C GLY A 549 -84.72 81.30 -35.23
N GLU A 550 -84.23 80.71 -34.15
CA GLU A 550 -83.89 79.27 -34.05
C GLU A 550 -84.20 78.76 -32.62
N PRO A 551 -85.19 77.87 -32.46
CA PRO A 551 -85.33 77.10 -31.22
C PRO A 551 -85.81 75.64 -31.37
N LEU A 552 -85.35 74.81 -30.42
CA LEU A 552 -85.92 73.55 -29.88
C LEU A 552 -85.69 72.18 -30.57
N ASP A 553 -85.08 71.31 -29.75
CA ASP A 553 -85.32 69.88 -29.49
C ASP A 553 -84.67 68.73 -30.30
N GLU A 554 -84.59 67.62 -29.55
CA GLU A 554 -83.87 66.35 -29.67
C GLU A 554 -84.31 65.42 -30.84
N PRO A 555 -83.56 64.33 -31.21
CA PRO A 555 -82.76 63.47 -30.32
C PRO A 555 -81.41 62.90 -30.83
N THR A 556 -80.83 62.05 -29.97
CA THR A 556 -79.76 61.05 -30.21
C THR A 556 -80.07 60.10 -31.40
N PRO A 557 -79.10 59.36 -32.00
CA PRO A 557 -77.91 58.77 -31.34
C PRO A 557 -76.57 58.63 -32.15
N ALA A 558 -75.56 58.10 -31.45
CA ALA A 558 -74.53 57.14 -31.89
C ALA A 558 -73.35 57.56 -32.82
N GLN A 559 -72.14 57.30 -32.29
CA GLN A 559 -70.93 56.77 -32.96
C GLN A 559 -70.21 57.63 -34.04
N ALA A 560 -68.88 57.59 -34.19
CA ALA A 560 -67.79 57.09 -33.33
C ALA A 560 -66.43 57.61 -33.88
N SER A 561 -65.38 57.58 -33.06
CA SER A 561 -63.99 57.47 -33.54
C SER A 561 -63.45 56.05 -33.24
N ASN A 562 -62.64 55.51 -34.14
CA ASN A 562 -62.20 54.10 -34.10
C ASN A 562 -60.81 53.93 -33.48
N GLY A 563 -60.62 52.85 -32.71
CA GLY A 563 -59.37 52.45 -32.07
C GLY A 563 -59.36 50.96 -31.72
N LYS A 564 -59.64 50.10 -32.72
CA LYS A 564 -59.79 48.64 -32.63
C LYS A 564 -58.55 47.92 -33.22
N PRO A 565 -58.31 46.60 -32.97
CA PRO A 565 -58.67 45.78 -31.81
C PRO A 565 -57.52 44.76 -31.45
N PRO A 566 -57.67 43.41 -31.19
CA PRO A 566 -56.77 42.73 -30.22
C PRO A 566 -56.12 41.42 -30.72
N SER A 567 -55.45 40.67 -29.82
CA SER A 567 -55.58 39.20 -29.67
C SER A 567 -54.82 38.68 -28.43
N VAL A 568 -55.00 37.40 -28.07
CA VAL A 568 -54.58 36.76 -26.80
C VAL A 568 -54.14 35.29 -27.10
N PRO A 569 -53.70 34.42 -26.15
CA PRO A 569 -52.29 34.11 -25.89
C PRO A 569 -51.88 32.62 -26.11
N ARG A 570 -50.59 32.30 -25.86
CA ARG A 570 -50.06 30.96 -25.47
C ARG A 570 -48.72 31.18 -24.73
N VAL A 571 -48.53 30.83 -23.43
CA VAL A 571 -48.18 29.50 -22.83
C VAL A 571 -46.86 28.95 -23.42
N GLU A 572 -45.80 28.55 -22.67
CA GLU A 572 -45.63 27.72 -21.45
C GLU A 572 -44.54 28.30 -20.47
N ILE A 573 -44.64 28.19 -19.12
CA ILE A 573 -44.06 27.16 -18.18
C ILE A 573 -42.50 27.13 -18.13
N ALA A 574 -41.83 27.71 -17.11
CA ALA A 574 -41.30 27.12 -15.83
C ALA A 574 -39.93 26.36 -15.97
N VAL A 575 -38.82 26.64 -15.23
CA VAL A 575 -38.50 26.44 -13.76
C VAL A 575 -38.41 24.94 -13.38
N PRO A 576 -37.46 24.40 -12.56
CA PRO A 576 -36.51 24.96 -11.56
C PRO A 576 -35.00 24.69 -11.89
N GLU A 577 -33.96 24.48 -11.04
CA GLU A 577 -33.66 24.35 -9.57
C GLU A 577 -32.13 24.67 -9.34
N GLN A 578 -31.65 25.49 -8.38
CA GLN A 578 -31.25 25.29 -6.95
C GLN A 578 -29.96 24.48 -6.55
N ILE A 579 -29.17 25.07 -5.63
CA ILE A 579 -28.31 24.49 -4.54
C ILE A 579 -27.22 23.46 -4.97
N SER A 580 -25.90 23.65 -4.74
CA SER A 580 -25.16 23.84 -3.46
C SER A 580 -23.72 24.31 -3.76
N ALA A 581 -23.03 25.18 -3.01
CA ALA A 581 -22.49 25.05 -1.64
C ALA A 581 -21.44 23.93 -1.44
N THR A 582 -20.14 24.27 -1.37
CA THR A 582 -19.15 23.75 -0.38
C THR A 582 -17.87 24.60 -0.36
N GLU A 583 -17.65 25.21 0.80
CA GLU A 583 -16.45 25.82 1.38
C GLU A 583 -15.13 25.02 1.22
N LYS A 584 -14.00 25.68 0.90
CA LYS A 584 -12.66 25.15 1.24
C LYS A 584 -11.50 26.17 1.18
N ALA A 585 -10.89 26.45 2.32
CA ALA A 585 -9.52 26.96 2.48
C ALA A 585 -9.07 26.84 3.96
N PRO A 586 -7.77 26.79 4.31
CA PRO A 586 -6.60 26.47 3.48
C PRO A 586 -6.01 25.08 3.86
N VAL A 587 -4.81 24.77 3.37
CA VAL A 587 -3.96 23.68 3.90
C VAL A 587 -2.70 24.32 4.48
N GLU A 588 -2.39 24.06 5.75
CA GLU A 588 -1.10 24.42 6.34
C GLU A 588 0.00 23.50 5.79
N VAL A 589 1.19 24.08 5.55
CA VAL A 589 2.37 23.38 5.06
C VAL A 589 3.55 23.75 5.95
N THR A 590 4.09 22.78 6.68
CA THR A 590 5.50 22.54 7.09
C THR A 590 5.58 21.80 8.43
N PRO A 591 6.70 21.12 8.74
CA PRO A 591 7.80 20.71 7.87
C PRO A 591 7.84 19.19 7.61
#